data_AF-A0A9R1BQN8-F1
#
_entry.id   AF-A0A9R1BQN8-F1
#
_cell.length_a   1.000
_cell.length_b   1.000
_cell.length_c   1.000
_cell.angle_alpha   90.00
_cell.angle_beta   90.00
_cell.angle_gamma   90.00
#
_symmetry.space_group_name_H-M   'P 1'
#
loop_
_entity.id
_entity.type
_entity.pdbx_description
1 polymer ?
#
loop_
_entity_poly.entity_id
_entity_poly.type
_entity_poly.pdbx_seq_one_letter_code
_entity_poly.pdbx_strand_id
1 'polypeptide(L)'
;MKGASVPAVVGMPSPLFLWRFKAILFLLWGLCCCKCATWLTLIVPTSMTAYLYLYSHGEVSLAASQPVLLYAILLIVLLSPFDMFYLSSRFYFLRTMLRIILPLQAITFPDFFLADIFTSMSKVFSDLERSVCRMVNRQVATIAWFEADSICGSHSIAIPLVLVLPYLCRFFQCLRQYKDTKEKSCLLNALKYSTAVPVIFLSALKYHVFPDQWVSFYRPLWLISGVINSLYSFYWDIKRDWDLSILTRIFMFKSPSTWTSLLYGRNWVYYWVLGSNLILRCTWTYKLSAHLRHNYLTVFAITALEMLRRFQWVFFRVENEWNKMTAKQNFEMSSDMPSESDRLLESNSHTV
;
A
#
# COMPACT_ATOMS: atom_id res chain seq x y z
N MET A 1 -27.53 15.00 49.75
CA MET A 1 -26.69 15.13 48.53
C MET A 1 -26.27 13.73 48.12
N LYS A 2 -27.01 13.13 47.19
CA LYS A 2 -26.73 11.78 46.65
C LYS A 2 -25.63 11.92 45.58
N GLY A 3 -24.56 11.15 45.72
CA GLY A 3 -23.52 11.05 44.70
C GLY A 3 -24.08 10.38 43.46
N ALA A 4 -24.10 11.10 42.34
CA ALA A 4 -24.39 10.54 41.03
C ALA A 4 -23.16 9.75 40.56
N SER A 5 -23.25 8.43 40.60
CA SER A 5 -22.34 7.53 39.90
C SER A 5 -22.51 7.72 38.40
N VAL A 6 -21.45 8.15 37.73
CA VAL A 6 -21.35 8.17 36.25
C VAL A 6 -21.67 6.76 35.73
N PRO A 7 -22.60 6.58 34.78
CA PRO A 7 -22.86 5.27 34.21
C PRO A 7 -21.60 4.81 33.47
N ALA A 8 -21.08 3.65 33.88
CA ALA A 8 -19.99 2.99 33.21
C ALA A 8 -20.36 2.77 31.73
N VAL A 9 -19.48 3.18 30.82
CA VAL A 9 -19.59 2.93 29.38
C VAL A 9 -19.66 1.41 29.18
N VAL A 10 -20.87 0.89 29.03
CA VAL A 10 -21.14 -0.51 28.68
C VAL A 10 -20.66 -0.71 27.25
N GLY A 11 -19.70 -1.64 27.06
CA GLY A 11 -19.47 -2.26 25.76
C GLY A 11 -18.09 -2.09 25.12
N MET A 12 -17.10 -1.43 25.76
CA MET A 12 -15.72 -1.54 25.24
C MET A 12 -15.10 -2.88 25.68
N PRO A 13 -14.76 -3.79 24.75
CA PRO A 13 -14.02 -4.99 25.11
C PRO A 13 -12.72 -4.62 25.80
N SER A 14 -12.33 -5.41 26.81
CA SER A 14 -11.15 -5.09 27.60
C SER A 14 -9.92 -4.92 26.69
N PRO A 15 -8.98 -4.02 27.02
CA PRO A 15 -7.75 -3.84 26.24
C PRO A 15 -6.99 -5.15 26.01
N LEU A 16 -7.08 -6.08 26.97
CA LEU A 16 -6.50 -7.42 26.89
C LEU A 16 -7.22 -8.31 25.86
N PHE A 17 -8.55 -8.25 25.77
CA PHE A 17 -9.32 -8.97 24.76
C PHE A 17 -9.03 -8.45 23.35
N LEU A 18 -8.99 -7.13 23.18
CA LEU A 18 -8.62 -6.49 21.91
C LEU A 18 -7.20 -6.87 21.49
N TRP A 19 -6.25 -6.88 22.43
CA TRP A 19 -4.88 -7.30 22.15
C TRP A 19 -4.79 -8.78 21.76
N ARG A 20 -5.50 -9.67 22.46
CA ARG A 20 -5.56 -11.11 22.13
C ARG A 20 -6.21 -11.36 20.77
N PHE A 21 -7.32 -10.68 20.47
CA PHE A 21 -8.01 -10.77 19.19
C PHE A 21 -7.10 -10.29 18.04
N LYS A 22 -6.40 -9.16 18.24
CA LYS A 22 -5.41 -8.65 17.28
C LYS A 22 -4.23 -9.59 17.11
N ALA A 23 -3.73 -10.20 18.18
CA ALA A 23 -2.66 -11.20 18.10
C ALA A 23 -3.11 -12.46 17.35
N ILE A 24 -4.36 -12.90 17.52
CA ILE A 24 -4.94 -14.03 16.78
C ILE A 24 -5.11 -13.69 15.30
N LEU A 25 -5.63 -12.50 14.96
CA LEU A 25 -5.70 -12.02 13.59
C LEU A 25 -4.30 -11.90 12.97
N PHE A 26 -3.32 -11.43 13.73
CA PHE A 26 -1.92 -11.34 13.32
C PHE A 26 -1.32 -12.72 13.07
N LEU A 27 -1.63 -13.70 13.92
CA LEU A 27 -1.18 -15.09 13.76
C LEU A 27 -1.87 -15.78 12.58
N LEU A 28 -3.18 -15.61 12.39
CA LEU A 28 -3.92 -16.17 11.25
C LEU A 28 -3.49 -15.55 9.92
N TRP A 29 -3.29 -14.23 9.91
CA TRP A 29 -2.71 -13.53 8.77
C TRP A 29 -1.27 -13.98 8.52
N GLY A 30 -0.46 -14.09 9.57
CA GLY A 30 0.90 -14.61 9.52
C GLY A 30 0.96 -16.02 8.97
N LEU A 31 0.05 -16.91 9.38
CA LEU A 31 -0.08 -18.26 8.86
C LEU A 31 -0.49 -18.29 7.37
N CYS A 32 -1.40 -17.41 6.95
CA CYS A 32 -1.80 -17.30 5.54
C CYS A 32 -0.65 -16.77 4.67
N CYS A 33 0.04 -15.73 5.14
CA CYS A 33 1.25 -15.23 4.52
C CYS A 33 2.37 -16.27 4.51
N CYS A 34 2.55 -17.05 5.57
CA CYS A 34 3.48 -18.17 5.60
C CYS A 34 3.08 -19.24 4.58
N LYS A 35 1.80 -19.58 4.42
CA LYS A 35 1.36 -20.52 3.38
C LYS A 35 1.70 -19.99 1.98
N CYS A 36 1.34 -18.75 1.67
CA CYS A 36 1.66 -18.13 0.38
C CYS A 36 3.17 -18.01 0.16
N ALA A 37 3.93 -17.61 1.19
CA ALA A 37 5.38 -17.53 1.15
C ALA A 37 5.99 -18.91 0.92
N THR A 38 5.54 -19.95 1.62
CA THR A 38 6.00 -21.33 1.43
C THR A 38 5.76 -21.79 0.00
N TRP A 39 4.57 -21.57 -0.58
CA TRP A 39 4.30 -21.91 -1.97
C TRP A 39 5.23 -21.15 -2.94
N LEU A 40 5.44 -19.85 -2.73
CA LEU A 40 6.35 -19.05 -3.56
C LEU A 40 7.82 -19.49 -3.40
N THR A 41 8.25 -19.81 -2.17
CA THR A 41 9.58 -20.31 -1.83
C THR A 41 9.81 -21.73 -2.33
N LEU A 42 8.77 -22.50 -2.63
CA LEU A 42 8.90 -23.78 -3.33
C LEU A 42 8.97 -23.55 -4.85
N ILE A 43 8.01 -22.81 -5.40
CA ILE A 43 7.82 -22.68 -6.85
C ILE A 43 8.97 -21.90 -7.52
N VAL A 44 9.42 -20.80 -6.92
CA VAL A 44 10.46 -19.95 -7.54
C VAL A 44 11.83 -20.65 -7.58
N PRO A 45 12.35 -21.24 -6.48
CA PRO A 45 13.61 -21.97 -6.52
C PRO A 45 13.53 -23.22 -7.39
N THR A 46 12.43 -23.97 -7.37
CA THR A 46 12.27 -25.15 -8.26
C THR A 46 12.31 -24.77 -9.73
N SER A 47 11.62 -23.69 -10.13
CA SER A 47 11.71 -23.15 -11.49
C SER A 47 13.13 -22.66 -11.83
N MET A 48 13.80 -21.99 -10.89
CA MET A 48 15.18 -21.54 -11.06
C MET A 48 16.17 -22.71 -11.21
N THR A 49 16.02 -23.77 -10.40
CA THR A 49 16.84 -24.98 -10.49
C THR A 49 16.60 -25.69 -11.81
N ALA A 50 15.34 -25.81 -12.27
CA ALA A 50 15.01 -26.37 -13.57
C ALA A 50 15.63 -25.55 -14.72
N TYR A 51 15.57 -24.22 -14.65
CA TYR A 51 16.23 -23.32 -15.59
C TYR A 51 17.74 -23.56 -15.66
N LEU A 52 18.42 -23.53 -14.50
CA LEU A 52 19.87 -23.70 -14.43
C LEU A 52 20.31 -25.08 -14.92
N TYR A 53 19.56 -26.12 -14.57
CA TYR A 53 19.79 -27.48 -15.03
C TYR A 53 19.72 -27.57 -16.55
N LEU A 54 18.60 -27.14 -17.16
CA LEU A 54 18.41 -27.18 -18.61
C LEU A 54 19.46 -26.33 -19.35
N TYR A 55 19.77 -25.15 -18.81
CA TYR A 55 20.78 -24.26 -19.39
C TYR A 55 22.17 -24.91 -19.37
N SER A 56 22.55 -25.55 -18.25
CA SER A 56 23.86 -26.23 -18.13
C SER A 56 24.03 -27.42 -19.08
N HIS A 57 22.92 -28.05 -19.51
CA HIS A 57 22.93 -29.16 -20.47
C HIS A 57 22.83 -28.70 -21.93
N GLY A 58 22.86 -27.39 -22.20
CA GLY A 58 22.79 -26.84 -23.56
C GLY A 58 21.37 -26.71 -24.13
N GLU A 59 20.33 -27.06 -23.36
CA GLU A 59 18.92 -26.96 -23.74
C GLU A 59 18.38 -25.54 -23.53
N VAL A 60 18.95 -24.57 -24.24
CA VAL A 60 18.70 -23.13 -24.06
C VAL A 60 17.23 -22.75 -24.31
N SER A 61 16.58 -23.40 -25.28
CA SER A 61 15.17 -23.16 -25.62
C SER A 61 14.23 -23.61 -24.50
N LEU A 62 14.48 -24.78 -23.92
CA LEU A 62 13.73 -25.32 -22.79
C LEU A 62 14.02 -24.56 -21.50
N ALA A 63 15.25 -24.11 -21.29
CA ALA A 63 15.57 -23.22 -20.18
C ALA A 63 14.77 -21.90 -20.29
N ALA A 64 14.77 -21.26 -21.47
CA ALA A 64 14.03 -20.02 -21.70
C ALA A 64 12.52 -20.15 -21.47
N SER A 65 11.93 -21.33 -21.70
CA SER A 65 10.49 -21.55 -21.51
C SER A 65 10.09 -21.68 -20.03
N GLN A 66 11.01 -22.04 -19.13
CA GLN A 66 10.72 -22.22 -17.70
C GLN A 66 10.05 -21.01 -17.02
N PRO A 67 10.64 -19.80 -17.02
CA PRO A 67 10.00 -18.64 -16.42
C PRO A 67 8.70 -18.26 -17.16
N VAL A 68 8.64 -18.43 -18.48
CA VAL A 68 7.43 -18.14 -19.28
C VAL A 68 6.27 -19.02 -18.84
N LEU A 69 6.50 -20.32 -18.69
CA LEU A 69 5.50 -21.28 -18.22
C LEU A 69 5.05 -20.94 -16.81
N LEU A 70 5.97 -20.59 -15.91
CA LEU A 70 5.63 -20.19 -14.55
C LEU A 70 4.66 -18.98 -14.54
N TYR A 71 4.99 -17.90 -15.25
CA TYR A 71 4.12 -16.73 -15.35
C TYR A 71 2.78 -17.05 -16.02
N ALA A 72 2.78 -17.88 -17.07
CA ALA A 72 1.57 -18.30 -17.76
C ALA A 72 0.66 -19.13 -16.85
N ILE A 73 1.20 -20.10 -16.10
CA ILE A 73 0.45 -20.92 -15.14
C ILE A 73 -0.17 -20.03 -14.05
N LEU A 74 0.58 -19.07 -13.52
CA LEU A 74 0.04 -18.13 -12.51
C LEU A 74 -1.14 -17.31 -13.07
N LEU A 75 -1.05 -16.84 -14.32
CA LEU A 75 -2.14 -16.12 -14.98
C LEU A 75 -3.35 -17.01 -15.25
N ILE A 76 -3.13 -18.24 -15.74
CA ILE A 76 -4.19 -19.22 -15.97
C ILE A 76 -4.90 -19.55 -14.66
N VAL A 77 -4.16 -19.82 -13.59
CA VAL A 77 -4.73 -20.07 -12.27
C VAL A 77 -5.50 -18.85 -11.77
N LEU A 78 -4.96 -17.63 -11.94
CA LEU A 78 -5.64 -16.41 -11.50
C LEU A 78 -6.97 -16.19 -12.23
N LEU A 79 -7.00 -16.40 -13.56
CA LEU A 79 -8.16 -16.12 -14.43
C LEU A 79 -9.13 -17.29 -14.56
N SER A 80 -8.76 -18.49 -14.11
CA SER A 80 -9.57 -19.70 -14.34
C SER A 80 -10.95 -19.61 -13.65
N PRO A 81 -12.05 -19.96 -14.34
CA PRO A 81 -13.40 -19.93 -13.77
C PRO A 81 -13.70 -21.15 -12.88
N PHE A 82 -12.81 -22.14 -12.84
CA PHE A 82 -13.00 -23.38 -12.09
C PHE A 82 -12.83 -23.17 -10.59
N ASP A 83 -13.56 -23.93 -9.77
CA ASP A 83 -13.48 -23.91 -8.29
C ASP A 83 -12.20 -24.57 -7.74
N MET A 84 -11.06 -24.11 -8.26
CA MET A 84 -9.73 -24.46 -7.79
C MET A 84 -9.09 -23.22 -7.15
N PHE A 85 -8.26 -23.40 -6.12
CA PHE A 85 -7.47 -22.33 -5.51
C PHE A 85 -8.29 -21.07 -5.12
N TYR A 86 -9.31 -21.22 -4.27
CA TYR A 86 -10.07 -20.10 -3.68
C TYR A 86 -10.75 -19.17 -4.71
N LEU A 87 -11.68 -19.72 -5.49
CA LEU A 87 -12.43 -19.03 -6.56
C LEU A 87 -12.95 -17.64 -6.14
N SER A 88 -13.68 -17.56 -5.04
CA SER A 88 -14.28 -16.32 -4.56
C SER A 88 -13.25 -15.21 -4.31
N SER A 89 -12.09 -15.56 -3.76
CA SER A 89 -11.01 -14.60 -3.50
C SER A 89 -10.34 -14.12 -4.79
N ARG A 90 -10.14 -15.00 -5.77
CA ARG A 90 -9.57 -14.64 -7.08
C ARG A 90 -10.49 -13.69 -7.85
N PHE A 91 -11.78 -14.00 -7.94
CA PHE A 91 -12.75 -13.13 -8.60
C PHE A 91 -12.95 -11.81 -7.85
N TYR A 92 -12.93 -11.81 -6.52
CA TYR A 92 -12.96 -10.57 -5.74
C TYR A 92 -11.74 -9.69 -6.03
N PHE A 93 -10.54 -10.28 -6.07
CA PHE A 93 -9.31 -9.58 -6.45
C PHE A 93 -9.40 -9.00 -7.87
N LEU A 94 -9.77 -9.80 -8.87
CA LEU A 94 -9.90 -9.36 -10.27
C LEU A 94 -10.93 -8.25 -10.46
N ARG A 95 -12.08 -8.34 -9.79
CA ARG A 95 -13.09 -7.27 -9.82
C ARG A 95 -12.57 -5.98 -9.18
N THR A 96 -11.85 -6.10 -8.07
CA THR A 96 -11.21 -4.96 -7.39
C THR A 96 -10.15 -4.33 -8.30
N MET A 97 -9.32 -5.13 -8.98
CA MET A 97 -8.35 -4.66 -9.98
C MET A 97 -9.01 -3.81 -11.06
N LEU A 98 -10.10 -4.31 -11.63
CA LEU A 98 -10.84 -3.61 -12.68
C LEU A 98 -11.39 -2.27 -12.18
N ARG A 99 -11.96 -2.22 -10.96
CA ARG A 99 -12.45 -0.97 -10.35
C ARG A 99 -11.35 0.03 -10.03
N ILE A 100 -10.12 -0.43 -9.75
CA ILE A 100 -8.96 0.44 -9.53
C ILE A 100 -8.51 1.09 -10.84
N ILE A 101 -8.45 0.32 -11.93
CA ILE A 101 -8.04 0.83 -13.25
C ILE A 101 -9.12 1.74 -13.82
N LEU A 102 -10.39 1.37 -13.65
CA LEU A 102 -11.55 2.12 -14.15
C LEU A 102 -12.46 2.54 -12.99
N PRO A 103 -12.18 3.67 -12.31
CA PRO A 103 -12.97 4.18 -11.18
C PRO A 103 -14.28 4.84 -11.64
N LEU A 104 -15.15 4.07 -12.29
CA LEU A 104 -16.44 4.52 -12.82
C LEU A 104 -17.55 4.54 -11.75
N GLN A 105 -17.38 3.74 -10.70
CA GLN A 105 -18.33 3.57 -9.60
C GLN A 105 -17.83 4.30 -8.34
N ALA A 106 -18.69 4.38 -7.31
CA ALA A 106 -18.31 4.88 -6.00
C ALA A 106 -17.17 4.03 -5.42
N ILE A 107 -16.14 4.70 -4.91
CA ILE A 107 -14.92 4.05 -4.42
C ILE A 107 -15.19 3.39 -3.07
N THR A 108 -14.98 2.07 -3.00
CA THR A 108 -15.11 1.32 -1.75
C THR A 108 -13.78 1.24 -1.00
N PHE A 109 -13.83 0.93 0.30
CA PHE A 109 -12.61 0.79 1.11
C PHE A 109 -11.60 -0.22 0.52
N PRO A 110 -12.00 -1.42 0.04
CA PRO A 110 -11.08 -2.36 -0.62
C PRO A 110 -10.37 -1.77 -1.85
N ASP A 111 -11.08 -0.99 -2.67
CA ASP A 111 -10.51 -0.37 -3.88
C ASP A 111 -9.43 0.65 -3.51
N PHE A 112 -9.71 1.49 -2.51
CA PHE A 112 -8.76 2.45 -1.94
C PHE A 112 -7.54 1.74 -1.34
N PHE A 113 -7.79 0.71 -0.53
CA PHE A 113 -6.78 0.03 0.27
C PHE A 113 -5.80 -0.76 -0.60
N LEU A 114 -6.31 -1.51 -1.57
CA LEU A 114 -5.50 -2.30 -2.48
C LEU A 114 -4.71 -1.42 -3.46
N ALA A 115 -5.31 -0.36 -3.99
CA ALA A 115 -4.60 0.60 -4.83
C ALA A 115 -3.46 1.29 -4.07
N ASP A 116 -3.61 1.53 -2.76
CA ASP A 116 -2.52 2.07 -1.96
C ASP A 116 -1.36 1.08 -1.85
N ILE A 117 -1.64 -0.20 -1.59
CA ILE A 117 -0.60 -1.26 -1.59
C ILE A 117 0.18 -1.25 -2.91
N PHE A 118 -0.52 -1.07 -4.04
CA PHE A 118 0.10 -1.05 -5.37
C PHE A 118 1.09 0.09 -5.61
N THR A 119 0.90 1.26 -4.99
CA THR A 119 1.91 2.34 -5.09
C THR A 119 3.28 1.92 -4.55
N SER A 120 3.30 1.10 -3.50
CA SER A 120 4.54 0.53 -2.96
C SER A 120 5.11 -0.56 -3.88
N MET A 121 4.26 -1.26 -4.62
CA MET A 121 4.64 -2.28 -5.61
C MET A 121 5.04 -1.72 -6.98
N SER A 122 5.06 -0.40 -7.17
CA SER A 122 5.45 0.27 -8.43
C SER A 122 6.73 -0.30 -9.06
N LYS A 123 7.79 -0.52 -8.26
CA LYS A 123 9.05 -1.11 -8.75
C LYS A 123 8.89 -2.57 -9.17
N VAL A 124 8.08 -3.35 -8.45
CA VAL A 124 7.78 -4.74 -8.79
C VAL A 124 7.06 -4.80 -10.14
N PHE A 125 6.10 -3.90 -10.39
CA PHE A 125 5.45 -3.82 -11.69
C PHE A 125 6.41 -3.41 -12.81
N SER A 126 7.33 -2.50 -12.55
CA SER A 126 8.38 -2.15 -13.51
C SER A 126 9.32 -3.31 -13.83
N ASP A 127 9.69 -4.13 -12.85
CA ASP A 127 10.50 -5.34 -13.08
C ASP A 127 9.71 -6.42 -13.81
N LEU A 128 8.41 -6.54 -13.52
CA LEU A 128 7.51 -7.42 -14.22
C LEU A 128 7.36 -7.03 -15.69
N GLU A 129 7.18 -5.74 -16.00
CA GLU A 129 7.15 -5.22 -17.37
C GLU A 129 8.43 -5.61 -18.12
N ARG A 130 9.60 -5.35 -17.51
CA ARG A 130 10.89 -5.70 -18.13
C ARG A 130 11.05 -7.19 -18.35
N SER A 131 10.57 -8.01 -17.41
CA SER A 131 10.57 -9.47 -17.52
C SER A 131 9.69 -9.94 -18.67
N VAL A 132 8.47 -9.40 -18.78
CA VAL A 132 7.54 -9.69 -19.88
C VAL A 132 8.12 -9.26 -21.22
N CYS A 133 8.70 -8.06 -21.31
CA CYS A 133 9.35 -7.58 -22.54
C CYS A 133 10.45 -8.56 -23.00
N ARG A 134 11.32 -9.04 -22.09
CA ARG A 134 12.36 -10.02 -22.43
C ARG A 134 11.80 -11.37 -22.84
N MET A 135 10.73 -11.84 -22.19
CA MET A 135 10.03 -13.08 -22.56
C MET A 135 9.45 -13.00 -23.98
N VAL A 136 8.77 -11.90 -24.32
CA VAL A 136 8.18 -11.69 -25.66
C VAL A 136 9.24 -11.60 -26.75
N ASN A 137 10.36 -10.92 -26.48
CA ASN A 137 11.46 -10.77 -27.44
C ASN A 137 12.45 -11.96 -27.45
N ARG A 138 12.14 -13.06 -26.76
CA ARG A 138 12.99 -14.27 -26.66
C ARG A 138 14.41 -14.00 -26.11
N GLN A 139 14.55 -13.00 -25.24
CA GLN A 139 15.81 -12.57 -24.61
C GLN A 139 15.99 -13.14 -23.19
N VAL A 140 15.45 -14.33 -22.93
CA VAL A 140 15.43 -14.94 -21.58
C VAL A 140 16.73 -15.69 -21.28
N ALA A 141 17.32 -16.35 -22.28
CA ALA A 141 18.49 -17.23 -22.11
C ALA A 141 19.70 -16.81 -22.99
N THR A 142 19.69 -15.60 -23.54
CA THR A 142 20.76 -15.09 -24.41
C THR A 142 21.72 -14.16 -23.66
N ILE A 143 22.97 -14.05 -24.15
CA ILE A 143 24.00 -13.12 -23.63
C ILE A 143 23.52 -11.66 -23.72
N ALA A 144 22.54 -11.36 -24.58
CA ALA A 144 21.82 -10.09 -24.64
C ALA A 144 21.11 -9.69 -23.33
N TRP A 145 21.11 -10.56 -22.31
CA TRP A 145 20.78 -10.17 -20.94
C TRP A 145 21.72 -9.06 -20.41
N PHE A 146 23.00 -9.10 -20.80
CA PHE A 146 24.04 -8.12 -20.43
C PHE A 146 24.06 -6.86 -21.33
N GLU A 147 23.50 -6.92 -22.53
CA GLU A 147 23.48 -5.76 -23.44
C GLU A 147 22.41 -4.74 -23.02
N ALA A 148 22.89 -3.56 -22.61
CA ALA A 148 22.10 -2.46 -22.07
C ALA A 148 21.20 -1.76 -23.11
N ASP A 149 21.48 -1.95 -24.40
CA ASP A 149 20.82 -1.28 -25.55
C ASP A 149 19.76 -2.13 -26.25
N SER A 150 19.24 -3.17 -25.58
CA SER A 150 18.12 -3.96 -26.09
C SER A 150 16.80 -3.18 -26.07
N ILE A 151 15.83 -3.61 -26.89
CA ILE A 151 14.45 -3.08 -26.97
C ILE A 151 13.79 -2.95 -25.58
N CYS A 152 14.16 -3.84 -24.64
CA CYS A 152 13.68 -3.87 -23.25
C CYS A 152 14.62 -3.14 -22.27
N GLY A 153 15.41 -2.21 -22.80
CA GLY A 153 16.47 -1.50 -22.11
C GLY A 153 15.99 -0.31 -21.30
N SER A 154 16.95 0.42 -20.74
CA SER A 154 16.69 1.51 -19.79
C SER A 154 16.01 2.74 -20.38
N HIS A 155 16.06 2.88 -21.70
CA HIS A 155 15.46 3.98 -22.46
C HIS A 155 14.00 3.72 -22.83
N SER A 156 13.43 2.58 -22.42
CA SER A 156 12.02 2.26 -22.68
C SER A 156 11.09 3.21 -21.92
N ILE A 157 10.21 3.88 -22.65
CA ILE A 157 9.13 4.73 -22.11
C ILE A 157 8.11 3.89 -21.32
N ALA A 158 8.02 2.58 -21.56
CA ALA A 158 7.12 1.70 -20.81
C ALA A 158 7.46 1.65 -19.31
N ILE A 159 8.74 1.76 -18.96
CA ILE A 159 9.22 1.71 -17.57
C ILE A 159 8.59 2.83 -16.71
N PRO A 160 8.76 4.14 -17.04
CA PRO A 160 8.12 5.20 -16.27
C PRO A 160 6.59 5.15 -16.30
N LEU A 161 5.97 4.69 -17.40
CA LEU A 161 4.52 4.53 -17.49
C LEU A 161 3.98 3.50 -16.49
N VAL A 162 4.63 2.34 -16.38
CA VAL A 162 4.24 1.31 -15.41
C VAL A 162 4.55 1.73 -13.97
N LEU A 163 5.65 2.45 -13.74
CA LEU A 163 5.98 3.00 -12.42
C LEU A 163 4.93 4.01 -11.93
N VAL A 164 4.43 4.87 -12.82
CA VAL A 164 3.48 5.94 -12.47
C VAL A 164 2.03 5.44 -12.40
N LEU A 165 1.70 4.35 -13.09
CA LEU A 165 0.33 3.82 -13.20
C LEU A 165 -0.39 3.68 -11.84
N PRO A 166 0.18 3.05 -10.79
CA PRO A 166 -0.49 2.95 -9.49
C PRO A 166 -0.82 4.32 -8.87
N TYR A 167 0.06 5.31 -9.05
CA TYR A 167 -0.15 6.67 -8.53
C TYR A 167 -1.26 7.39 -9.30
N LEU A 168 -1.34 7.21 -10.61
CA LEU A 168 -2.43 7.75 -11.43
C LEU A 168 -3.78 7.13 -11.06
N CYS A 169 -3.84 5.81 -10.87
CA CYS A 169 -5.07 5.15 -10.39
C CYS A 169 -5.55 5.77 -9.07
N ARG A 170 -4.64 5.96 -8.10
CA ARG A 170 -4.98 6.62 -6.82
C ARG A 170 -5.41 8.06 -7.00
N PHE A 171 -4.72 8.83 -7.84
CA PHE A 171 -5.09 10.20 -8.16
C PHE A 171 -6.53 10.27 -8.71
N PHE A 172 -6.87 9.46 -9.71
CA PHE A 172 -8.22 9.44 -10.29
C PHE A 172 -9.28 8.94 -9.32
N GLN A 173 -8.97 7.94 -8.48
CA GLN A 173 -9.87 7.52 -7.40
C GLN A 173 -10.17 8.66 -6.42
N CYS A 174 -9.15 9.45 -6.04
CA CYS A 174 -9.33 10.58 -5.14
C CYS A 174 -10.18 11.70 -5.78
N LEU A 175 -9.97 11.98 -7.07
CA LEU A 175 -10.81 12.92 -7.81
C LEU A 175 -12.25 12.44 -7.93
N ARG A 176 -12.46 11.14 -8.18
CA ARG A 176 -13.79 10.53 -8.21
C ARG A 176 -14.48 10.65 -6.86
N GLN A 177 -13.78 10.31 -5.79
CA GLN A 177 -14.32 10.43 -4.43
C GLN A 177 -14.66 11.90 -4.08
N TYR A 178 -13.85 12.87 -4.52
CA TYR A 178 -14.19 14.29 -4.38
C TYR A 178 -15.45 14.66 -5.18
N LYS A 179 -15.61 14.15 -6.40
CA LYS A 179 -16.80 14.41 -7.21
C LYS A 179 -18.06 13.94 -6.50
N ASP A 180 -18.02 12.77 -5.86
CA ASP A 180 -19.15 12.15 -5.18
C ASP A 180 -19.43 12.77 -3.79
N THR A 181 -18.39 13.04 -2.98
CA THR A 181 -18.54 13.49 -1.58
C THR A 181 -18.39 15.01 -1.38
N LYS A 182 -17.76 15.72 -2.32
CA LYS A 182 -17.35 17.13 -2.23
C LYS A 182 -16.42 17.47 -1.06
N GLU A 183 -15.81 16.47 -0.42
CA GLU A 183 -14.87 16.69 0.68
C GLU A 183 -13.49 17.14 0.19
N LYS A 184 -13.05 18.34 0.59
CA LYS A 184 -11.74 18.90 0.23
C LYS A 184 -10.56 17.99 0.62
N SER A 185 -10.72 17.14 1.62
CA SER A 185 -9.72 16.13 2.01
C SER A 185 -9.32 15.23 0.84
N CYS A 186 -10.28 14.86 -0.02
CA CYS A 186 -10.04 14.02 -1.19
C CYS A 186 -9.09 14.69 -2.19
N LEU A 187 -9.20 16.01 -2.39
CA LEU A 187 -8.30 16.77 -3.27
C LEU A 187 -6.88 16.83 -2.72
N LEU A 188 -6.73 17.00 -1.40
CA LEU A 188 -5.40 16.94 -0.77
C LEU A 188 -4.78 15.56 -0.91
N ASN A 189 -5.59 14.50 -0.84
CA ASN A 189 -5.10 13.15 -1.11
C ASN A 189 -4.69 12.97 -2.57
N ALA A 190 -5.46 13.53 -3.52
CA ALA A 190 -5.09 13.53 -4.94
C ALA A 190 -3.75 14.24 -5.15
N LEU A 191 -3.57 15.41 -4.54
CA LEU A 191 -2.32 16.17 -4.59
C LEU A 191 -1.13 15.37 -4.05
N LYS A 192 -1.31 14.62 -2.96
CA LYS A 192 -0.28 13.70 -2.45
C LYS A 192 0.23 12.76 -3.55
N TYR A 193 -0.67 12.05 -4.24
CA TYR A 193 -0.23 11.10 -5.29
C TYR A 193 0.33 11.80 -6.53
N SER A 194 -0.10 13.02 -6.85
CA SER A 194 0.48 13.77 -7.96
C SER A 194 1.93 14.19 -7.70
N THR A 195 2.33 14.39 -6.43
CA THR A 195 3.73 14.72 -6.11
C THR A 195 4.75 13.61 -6.47
N ALA A 196 4.30 12.36 -6.63
CA ALA A 196 5.17 11.26 -7.07
C ALA A 196 5.47 11.31 -8.58
N VAL A 197 4.59 11.92 -9.39
CA VAL A 197 4.69 11.95 -10.86
C VAL A 197 5.97 12.66 -11.33
N PRO A 198 6.31 13.88 -10.86
CA PRO A 198 7.56 14.54 -11.24
C PRO A 198 8.80 13.72 -10.89
N VAL A 199 8.80 13.02 -9.74
CA VAL A 199 9.96 12.20 -9.32
C VAL A 199 10.21 11.06 -10.30
N ILE A 200 9.15 10.38 -10.73
CA ILE A 200 9.22 9.26 -11.69
C ILE A 200 9.63 9.77 -13.07
N PHE A 201 9.01 10.85 -13.55
CA PHE A 201 9.32 11.42 -14.86
C PHE A 201 10.78 11.90 -14.94
N LEU A 202 11.25 12.66 -13.95
CA LEU A 202 12.63 13.15 -13.91
C LEU A 202 13.64 12.01 -13.77
N SER A 203 13.30 10.95 -13.03
CA SER A 203 14.13 9.73 -12.95
C SER A 203 14.32 9.06 -14.31
N ALA A 204 13.28 9.01 -15.14
CA ALA A 204 13.38 8.48 -16.50
C ALA A 204 14.10 9.45 -17.46
N LEU A 205 13.84 10.75 -17.33
CA LEU A 205 14.45 11.79 -18.16
C LEU A 205 15.99 11.75 -18.11
N LYS A 206 16.57 11.30 -17.00
CA LYS A 206 18.01 11.04 -16.85
C LYS A 206 18.62 10.28 -18.04
N TYR A 207 17.92 9.31 -18.63
CA TYR A 207 18.45 8.50 -19.73
C TYR A 207 18.29 9.15 -21.11
N HIS A 208 17.60 10.30 -21.20
CA HIS A 208 17.33 10.99 -22.45
C HIS A 208 17.98 12.38 -22.53
N VAL A 209 18.75 12.78 -21.51
CA VAL A 209 19.42 14.08 -21.45
C VAL A 209 20.92 13.92 -21.27
N PHE A 210 21.68 14.92 -21.71
CA PHE A 210 23.14 14.93 -21.55
C PHE A 210 23.54 14.98 -20.07
N PRO A 211 24.65 14.32 -19.67
CA PRO A 211 25.10 14.26 -18.27
C PRO A 211 25.25 15.62 -17.59
N ASP A 212 25.75 16.63 -18.30
CA ASP A 212 25.98 17.97 -17.74
C ASP A 212 24.65 18.67 -17.39
N GLN A 213 23.66 18.57 -18.28
CA GLN A 213 22.31 19.09 -18.05
C GLN A 213 21.60 18.33 -16.91
N TRP A 214 21.81 17.01 -16.82
CA TRP A 214 21.31 16.21 -15.72
C TRP A 214 21.84 16.71 -14.38
N VAL A 215 23.16 16.89 -14.25
CA VAL A 215 23.79 17.29 -12.99
C VAL A 215 23.41 18.72 -12.61
N SER A 216 23.40 19.65 -13.57
CA SER A 216 23.18 21.07 -13.31
C SER A 216 21.72 21.43 -13.02
N PHE A 217 20.77 20.88 -13.79
CA PHE A 217 19.37 21.34 -13.75
C PHE A 217 18.38 20.26 -13.26
N TYR A 218 18.38 19.08 -13.88
CA TYR A 218 17.34 18.07 -13.63
C TYR A 218 17.53 17.33 -12.30
N ARG A 219 18.78 17.09 -11.87
CA ARG A 219 19.08 16.39 -10.61
C ARG A 219 18.63 17.20 -9.37
N PRO A 220 18.90 18.51 -9.25
CA PRO A 220 18.32 19.32 -8.17
C PRO A 220 16.79 19.29 -8.15
N LEU A 221 16.15 19.42 -9.32
CA LEU A 221 14.69 19.37 -9.43
C LEU A 221 14.11 18.01 -9.01
N TRP A 222 14.78 16.93 -9.39
CA TRP A 222 14.43 15.57 -8.99
C TRP A 222 14.54 15.38 -7.47
N LEU A 223 15.61 15.89 -6.85
CA LEU A 223 15.80 15.84 -5.40
C LEU A 223 14.72 16.64 -4.66
N ILE A 224 14.44 17.87 -5.10
CA ILE A 224 13.40 18.72 -4.50
C ILE A 224 12.03 18.05 -4.62
N SER A 225 11.70 17.50 -5.79
CA SER A 225 10.46 16.76 -6.00
C SER A 225 10.37 15.54 -5.07
N GLY A 226 11.47 14.80 -4.91
CA GLY A 226 11.55 13.65 -4.00
C GLY A 226 11.35 14.04 -2.53
N VAL A 227 11.93 15.16 -2.10
CA VAL A 227 11.75 15.70 -0.75
C VAL A 227 10.29 16.11 -0.52
N ILE A 228 9.69 16.87 -1.44
CA ILE A 228 8.27 17.28 -1.35
C ILE A 228 7.36 16.06 -1.26
N ASN A 229 7.53 15.08 -2.15
CA ASN A 229 6.74 13.85 -2.14
C ASN A 229 6.89 13.07 -0.83
N SER A 230 8.13 12.94 -0.34
CA SER A 230 8.43 12.20 0.89
C SER A 230 7.82 12.87 2.12
N LEU A 231 7.99 14.19 2.26
CA LEU A 231 7.46 14.96 3.39
C LEU A 231 5.93 15.05 3.39
N TYR A 232 5.32 15.31 2.23
CA TYR A 232 3.85 15.35 2.11
C TYR A 232 3.28 13.99 2.51
N SER A 233 3.80 12.92 1.92
CA SER A 233 3.26 11.59 2.16
C SER A 233 3.53 11.11 3.59
N PHE A 234 4.65 11.50 4.20
CA PHE A 234 4.92 11.26 5.62
C PHE A 234 3.92 11.98 6.53
N TYR A 235 3.66 13.27 6.27
CA TYR A 235 2.61 14.03 6.96
C TYR A 235 1.25 13.34 6.85
N TRP A 236 0.91 12.86 5.65
CA TRP A 236 -0.36 12.17 5.40
C TRP A 236 -0.49 10.89 6.22
N ASP A 237 0.53 10.03 6.23
CA ASP A 237 0.50 8.78 6.99
C ASP A 237 0.20 9.03 8.47
N ILE A 238 0.90 10.00 9.08
CA ILE A 238 0.79 10.25 10.52
C ILE A 238 -0.56 10.88 10.85
N LYS A 239 -0.94 11.93 10.12
CA LYS A 239 -2.07 12.77 10.49
C LYS A 239 -3.40 12.26 9.97
N ARG A 240 -3.44 11.66 8.78
CA ARG A 240 -4.69 11.23 8.12
C ARG A 240 -4.91 9.72 8.24
N ASP A 241 -3.88 8.93 7.95
CA ASP A 241 -4.05 7.47 7.87
C ASP A 241 -4.00 6.80 9.24
N TRP A 242 -3.10 7.25 10.12
CA TRP A 242 -2.92 6.69 11.46
C TRP A 242 -3.57 7.52 12.57
N ASP A 243 -4.00 8.76 12.26
CA ASP A 243 -4.59 9.73 13.20
C ASP A 243 -3.83 9.84 14.53
N LEU A 244 -2.49 9.84 14.45
CA LEU A 244 -1.64 9.92 15.63
C LEU A 244 -1.67 11.35 16.17
N SER A 245 -2.60 11.61 17.07
CA SER A 245 -2.71 12.84 17.86
C SER A 245 -1.50 13.08 18.79
N ILE A 246 -0.48 12.21 18.75
CA ILE A 246 0.80 12.35 19.46
C ILE A 246 1.55 13.62 19.01
N LEU A 247 1.51 13.98 17.72
CA LEU A 247 2.11 15.23 17.24
C LEU A 247 1.38 16.47 17.76
N THR A 248 0.09 16.38 18.09
CA THR A 248 -0.67 17.49 18.68
C THR A 248 -0.12 17.89 20.05
N ARG A 249 0.50 16.94 20.78
CA ARG A 249 1.19 17.20 22.05
C ARG A 249 2.60 17.76 21.87
N ILE A 250 3.33 17.34 20.82
CA ILE A 250 4.69 17.83 20.51
C ILE A 250 4.66 19.23 19.88
N PHE A 251 3.65 19.53 19.06
CA PHE A 251 3.51 20.80 18.32
C PHE A 251 2.42 21.74 18.88
N MET A 252 2.05 21.63 20.16
CA MET A 252 1.23 22.64 20.87
C MET A 252 -0.04 23.11 20.12
N PHE A 253 -0.84 22.20 19.55
CA PHE A 253 -2.17 22.57 19.05
C PHE A 253 -3.23 22.25 20.12
N LYS A 254 -3.86 23.32 20.61
CA LYS A 254 -4.70 23.40 21.82
C LYS A 254 -6.12 22.82 21.64
N SER A 255 -6.25 21.63 21.05
CA SER A 255 -7.52 20.87 21.03
C SER A 255 -7.24 19.37 21.14
N PRO A 256 -7.39 18.76 22.33
CA PRO A 256 -7.35 17.33 22.48
C PRO A 256 -8.70 16.78 22.03
N SER A 257 -8.83 16.39 20.76
CA SER A 257 -9.96 15.51 20.41
C SER A 257 -9.71 14.16 21.08
N THR A 258 -10.48 13.94 22.14
CA THR A 258 -10.82 12.68 22.80
C THR A 258 -9.94 11.48 22.43
N TRP A 259 -8.90 11.31 23.24
CA TRP A 259 -8.21 10.05 23.43
C TRP A 259 -9.21 8.93 23.72
N THR A 260 -9.32 7.96 22.80
CA THR A 260 -9.88 6.65 23.17
C THR A 260 -9.11 5.57 22.44
N SER A 261 -8.28 4.87 23.21
CA SER A 261 -7.54 3.64 22.89
C SER A 261 -6.19 3.78 22.15
N LEU A 262 -5.13 4.10 22.91
CA LEU A 262 -3.76 3.70 22.53
C LEU A 262 -3.66 2.18 22.65
N LEU A 263 -4.03 1.46 21.58
CA LEU A 263 -4.32 0.02 21.63
C LEU A 263 -3.08 -0.87 21.79
N TYR A 264 -1.88 -0.40 21.42
CA TYR A 264 -0.65 -1.18 21.62
C TYR A 264 -0.08 -1.06 23.04
N GLY A 265 -0.60 -0.16 23.88
CA GLY A 265 -0.18 0.06 25.26
C GLY A 265 1.29 0.50 25.45
N ARG A 266 2.12 0.44 24.41
CA ARG A 266 3.57 0.64 24.46
C ARG A 266 4.00 1.77 23.53
N ASN A 267 4.35 2.90 24.12
CA ASN A 267 4.73 4.14 23.40
C ASN A 267 5.90 3.93 22.42
N TRP A 268 6.83 3.01 22.72
CA TRP A 268 7.99 2.74 21.84
C TRP A 268 7.58 2.28 20.43
N VAL A 269 6.49 1.53 20.28
CA VAL A 269 6.02 1.06 18.96
C VAL A 269 5.68 2.25 18.07
N TYR A 270 5.08 3.30 18.61
CA TYR A 270 4.72 4.50 17.84
C TYR A 270 5.96 5.30 17.41
N TYR A 271 6.97 5.42 18.28
CA TYR A 271 8.24 6.06 17.91
C TYR A 271 9.00 5.25 16.85
N TRP A 272 8.99 3.92 16.97
CA TRP A 272 9.61 3.04 15.99
C TRP A 272 8.93 3.17 14.63
N VAL A 273 7.59 3.11 14.57
CA VAL A 273 6.83 3.26 13.32
C VAL A 273 7.03 4.64 12.69
N LEU A 274 7.07 5.69 13.50
CA LEU A 274 7.34 7.05 13.03
C LEU A 274 8.74 7.16 12.40
N GLY A 275 9.76 6.68 13.12
CA GLY A 275 11.15 6.71 12.65
C GLY A 275 11.38 5.83 11.43
N SER A 276 10.90 4.58 11.45
CA SER A 276 11.04 3.64 10.34
C SER A 276 10.33 4.14 9.09
N ASN A 277 9.14 4.73 9.22
CA ASN A 277 8.41 5.27 8.08
C ASN A 277 9.14 6.47 7.46
N LEU A 278 9.73 7.37 8.26
CA LEU A 278 10.51 8.49 7.74
C LEU A 278 11.73 8.01 6.95
N ILE A 279 12.54 7.13 7.57
CA ILE A 279 13.77 6.60 6.95
C ILE A 279 13.43 5.86 5.65
N LEU A 280 12.43 4.97 5.68
CA LEU A 280 12.06 4.18 4.51
C LEU A 280 11.43 5.03 3.40
N ARG A 281 10.74 6.13 3.73
CA ARG A 281 10.29 7.10 2.71
C ARG A 281 11.45 7.80 2.01
N CYS A 282 12.52 8.13 2.72
CA CYS A 282 13.74 8.66 2.09
C CYS A 282 14.34 7.64 1.10
N THR A 283 14.25 6.34 1.40
CA THR A 283 14.73 5.28 0.49
C THR A 283 13.89 5.15 -0.79
N TRP A 284 12.63 5.60 -0.80
CA TRP A 284 11.78 5.54 -1.99
C TRP A 284 12.33 6.37 -3.15
N THR A 285 12.79 7.60 -2.87
CA THR A 285 13.45 8.46 -3.87
C THR A 285 14.77 7.83 -4.31
N TYR A 286 15.51 7.25 -3.36
CA TYR A 286 16.78 6.59 -3.64
C TYR A 286 16.61 5.36 -4.56
N LYS A 287 15.54 4.56 -4.41
CA LYS A 287 15.19 3.41 -5.27
C LYS A 287 15.11 3.75 -6.76
N LEU A 288 14.65 4.97 -7.08
CA LEU A 288 14.52 5.46 -8.46
C LEU A 288 15.84 6.07 -8.99
N SER A 289 16.90 6.11 -8.18
CA SER A 289 18.21 6.54 -8.62
C SER A 289 18.85 5.48 -9.53
N ALA A 290 19.29 5.91 -10.71
CA ALA A 290 20.01 5.06 -11.65
C ALA A 290 21.26 4.39 -11.06
N HIS A 291 21.88 5.02 -10.06
CA HIS A 291 23.14 4.54 -9.49
C HIS A 291 22.95 3.19 -8.77
N LEU A 292 21.78 2.97 -8.18
CA LEU A 292 21.46 1.72 -7.49
C LEU A 292 21.15 0.56 -8.42
N ARG A 293 20.80 0.80 -9.69
CA ARG A 293 20.41 -0.29 -10.61
C ARG A 293 21.54 -1.28 -10.89
N HIS A 294 22.79 -0.89 -10.66
CA HIS A 294 23.96 -1.77 -10.78
C HIS A 294 24.15 -2.66 -9.55
N ASN A 295 23.62 -2.26 -8.38
CA ASN A 295 23.67 -3.05 -7.15
C ASN A 295 22.31 -3.70 -6.88
N TYR A 296 22.10 -4.86 -7.51
CA TYR A 296 20.85 -5.62 -7.43
C TYR A 296 20.48 -6.00 -5.99
N LEU A 297 21.46 -6.29 -5.13
CA LEU A 297 21.23 -6.60 -3.72
C LEU A 297 20.62 -5.40 -2.97
N THR A 298 21.16 -4.20 -3.19
CA THR A 298 20.63 -2.99 -2.55
C THR A 298 19.25 -2.63 -3.07
N VAL A 299 19.00 -2.76 -4.38
CA VAL A 299 17.65 -2.54 -4.95
C VAL A 299 16.65 -3.54 -4.39
N PHE A 300 17.03 -4.81 -4.28
CA PHE A 300 16.21 -5.85 -3.67
C PHE A 300 15.90 -5.52 -2.20
N ALA A 301 16.93 -5.19 -1.40
CA ALA A 301 16.76 -4.84 0.01
C ALA A 301 15.86 -3.62 0.20
N ILE A 302 16.05 -2.54 -0.55
CA ILE A 302 15.20 -1.34 -0.47
C ILE A 302 13.76 -1.67 -0.89
N THR A 303 13.57 -2.48 -1.92
CA THR A 303 12.23 -2.87 -2.37
C THR A 303 11.53 -3.76 -1.34
N ALA A 304 12.25 -4.67 -0.68
CA ALA A 304 11.74 -5.49 0.41
C ALA A 304 11.38 -4.64 1.64
N LEU A 305 12.23 -3.66 2.00
CA LEU A 305 11.97 -2.73 3.09
C LEU A 305 10.74 -1.86 2.81
N GLU A 306 10.50 -1.45 1.56
CA GLU A 306 9.27 -0.73 1.18
C GLU A 306 8.01 -1.61 1.35
N MET A 307 8.10 -2.92 1.10
CA MET A 307 7.00 -3.85 1.39
C MET A 307 6.75 -3.96 2.90
N LEU A 308 7.81 -4.06 3.70
CA LEU A 308 7.71 -4.08 5.17
C LEU A 308 7.09 -2.77 5.71
N ARG A 309 7.47 -1.62 5.15
CA ARG A 309 6.88 -0.31 5.50
C ARG A 309 5.38 -0.27 5.18
N ARG A 310 4.97 -0.74 4.00
CA ARG A 310 3.54 -0.78 3.63
C ARG A 310 2.78 -1.76 4.53
N PHE A 311 3.39 -2.87 4.91
CA PHE A 311 2.83 -3.81 5.86
C PHE A 311 2.61 -3.18 7.24
N GLN A 312 3.57 -2.39 7.75
CA GLN A 312 3.37 -1.57 8.96
C GLN A 312 2.15 -0.66 8.78
N TRP A 313 2.09 0.11 7.69
CA TRP A 313 1.00 1.04 7.40
C TRP A 313 -0.38 0.36 7.38
N VAL A 314 -0.49 -0.86 6.83
CA VAL A 314 -1.74 -1.62 6.75
C VAL A 314 -2.37 -1.82 8.13
N PHE A 315 -1.59 -2.21 9.14
CA PHE A 315 -2.14 -2.44 10.47
C PHE A 315 -2.76 -1.20 11.08
N PHE A 316 -2.01 -0.10 11.09
CA PHE A 316 -2.48 1.15 11.67
C PHE A 316 -3.66 1.71 10.86
N ARG A 317 -3.68 1.50 9.53
CA ARG A 317 -4.79 1.95 8.68
C ARG A 317 -6.08 1.19 8.98
N VAL A 318 -6.02 -0.15 9.00
CA VAL A 318 -7.17 -1.01 9.30
C VAL A 318 -7.69 -0.73 10.71
N GLU A 319 -6.79 -0.56 11.67
CA GLU A 319 -7.14 -0.21 13.04
C GLU A 319 -7.82 1.16 13.14
N ASN A 320 -7.30 2.18 12.46
CA ASN A 320 -7.90 3.51 12.46
C ASN A 320 -9.33 3.48 11.86
N GLU A 321 -9.53 2.74 10.77
CA GLU A 321 -10.87 2.60 10.18
C GLU A 321 -11.83 1.82 11.07
N TRP A 322 -11.35 0.76 11.74
CA TRP A 322 -12.14 0.06 12.75
C TRP A 322 -12.62 1.00 13.85
N ASN A 323 -11.71 1.81 14.40
CA ASN A 323 -12.05 2.77 15.45
C ASN A 323 -13.07 3.81 15.00
N LYS A 324 -12.96 4.31 13.76
CA LYS A 324 -13.95 5.25 13.19
C LYS A 324 -15.32 4.62 13.04
N MET A 325 -15.39 3.36 12.59
CA MET A 325 -16.66 2.63 12.48
C MET A 325 -17.30 2.43 13.85
N THR A 326 -16.52 2.01 14.86
CA THR A 326 -17.02 1.84 16.24
C THR A 326 -17.46 3.17 16.86
N ALA A 327 -16.71 4.26 16.65
CA ALA A 327 -17.08 5.58 17.16
C ALA A 327 -18.39 6.08 16.53
N LYS A 328 -18.58 5.85 15.23
CA LYS A 328 -19.82 6.18 14.52
C LYS A 328 -21.01 5.38 15.06
N GLN A 329 -20.84 4.07 15.25
CA GLN A 329 -21.87 3.19 15.83
C GLN A 329 -22.25 3.62 17.26
N ASN A 330 -21.26 3.95 18.10
CA ASN A 330 -21.50 4.41 19.46
C ASN A 330 -22.25 5.75 19.48
N PHE A 331 -21.97 6.64 18.52
CA PHE A 331 -22.69 7.91 18.39
C PHE A 331 -24.14 7.69 17.98
N GLU A 332 -24.40 6.87 16.95
CA GLU A 332 -25.75 6.51 16.49
C GLU A 332 -26.56 5.83 17.60
N MET A 333 -25.95 4.91 18.35
CA MET A 333 -26.59 4.26 19.50
C MET A 333 -26.86 5.22 20.67
N SER A 334 -26.03 6.26 20.84
CA SER A 334 -26.26 7.29 21.86
C SER A 334 -27.33 8.31 21.46
N SER A 335 -27.53 8.56 20.17
CA SER A 335 -28.60 9.46 19.67
C SER A 335 -29.98 8.78 19.65
N ASP A 336 -30.03 7.45 19.59
CA ASP A 336 -31.28 6.67 19.60
C ASP A 336 -31.77 6.32 21.03
N MET A 337 -31.03 6.71 22.07
CA MET A 337 -31.48 6.60 23.46
C MET A 337 -32.42 7.77 23.79
N PRO A 338 -33.69 7.53 24.19
CA PRO A 338 -34.60 8.60 24.58
C PRO A 338 -33.96 9.40 25.71
N SER A 339 -34.05 10.73 25.62
CA SER A 339 -33.57 11.59 26.68
C SER A 339 -34.32 11.27 27.98
N GLU A 340 -33.68 11.40 29.14
CA GLU A 340 -34.33 11.16 30.44
C GLU A 340 -35.59 12.03 30.62
N SER A 341 -35.63 13.18 29.93
CA SER A 341 -36.80 14.05 29.78
C SER A 341 -37.97 13.42 29.02
N ASP A 342 -37.72 12.62 27.98
CA ASP A 342 -38.77 11.94 27.21
C ASP A 342 -39.40 10.79 28.00
N ARG A 343 -38.60 10.06 28.79
CA ARG A 343 -39.10 9.01 29.70
C ARG A 343 -39.96 9.56 30.83
N LEU A 344 -39.64 10.76 31.32
CA LEU A 344 -40.46 11.43 32.34
C LEU A 344 -41.77 11.97 31.77
N LEU A 345 -41.79 12.42 30.50
CA LEU A 345 -42.99 12.83 29.79
C LEU A 345 -43.93 11.65 29.48
N GLU A 346 -43.41 10.48 29.10
CA GLU A 346 -44.21 9.26 28.94
C GLU A 346 -44.73 8.70 30.28
N SER A 347 -44.00 8.86 31.38
CA SER A 347 -44.47 8.41 32.70
C SER A 347 -45.63 9.25 33.25
N ASN A 348 -45.74 10.53 32.84
CA ASN A 348 -46.79 11.44 33.27
C ASN A 348 -48.07 11.36 32.42
N SER A 349 -48.03 10.73 31.24
CA SER A 349 -49.21 10.57 30.37
C SER A 349 -50.06 9.34 30.69
N HIS A 350 -49.62 8.48 31.63
CA HIS A 350 -50.32 7.26 32.05
C HIS A 350 -51.05 7.35 33.40
N THR A 351 -51.22 8.54 33.95
CA THR A 351 -52.08 8.78 35.12
C THR A 351 -53.11 9.87 34.83
N VAL A 352 -54.24 9.47 34.22
CA VAL A 352 -55.57 10.10 34.36
C VAL A 352 -56.62 8.99 34.40
#